data_AF-A0A7S4SBE4-F1
#
_entry.id   AF-A0A7S4SBE4-F1
#
_cell.length_a   1.000
_cell.length_b   1.000
_cell.length_c   1.000
_cell.angle_alpha   90.00
_cell.angle_beta   90.00
_cell.angle_gamma   90.00
#
_symmetry.space_group_name_H-M   'P 1'
#
loop_
_entity.id
_entity.type
_entity.pdbx_description
1 polymer ?
#
loop_
_entity_poly.entity_id
_entity_poly.type
_entity_poly.pdbx_seq_one_letter_code
_entity_poly.pdbx_strand_id
1 'polypeptide(L)'
;RTSMYYGSTDFYDCLICVAMARKSKKEKWVTLAKSTRSKVKEFATFGENNCDHKCLLLQAEILDVEGNAEDASSCYDAAINAAEKSGFVNDQAIASERAGDFYLRHGDTRSSHYYDKARDLYHQWGALAKADHLYKSTPS
;
A
#
# COMPACT_ATOMS: atom_id res chain seq x y z
N ARG A 1 23.01 -15.13 -6.24
CA ARG A 1 22.94 -14.06 -5.21
C ARG A 1 22.18 -12.81 -5.71
N THR A 2 21.26 -12.96 -6.66
CA THR A 2 20.53 -11.86 -7.34
C THR A 2 19.03 -11.83 -6.96
N SER A 3 18.58 -12.78 -6.15
CA SER A 3 17.15 -13.08 -5.96
C SER A 3 16.42 -12.19 -4.95
N MET A 4 17.13 -11.44 -4.10
CA MET A 4 16.50 -10.60 -3.06
C MET A 4 16.07 -9.22 -3.56
N TYR A 5 16.65 -8.70 -4.65
CA TYR A 5 16.36 -7.33 -5.13
C TYR A 5 15.10 -7.22 -6.00
N TYR A 6 14.71 -8.30 -6.70
CA TYR A 6 13.59 -8.26 -7.66
C TYR A 6 12.22 -8.09 -7.00
N GLY A 7 11.99 -8.70 -5.83
CA GLY A 7 10.70 -8.57 -5.13
C GLY A 7 10.40 -7.15 -4.65
N SER A 8 11.43 -6.32 -4.43
CA SER A 8 11.24 -4.92 -4.03
C SER A 8 10.94 -4.01 -5.22
N THR A 9 11.53 -4.25 -6.40
CA THR A 9 11.25 -3.43 -7.59
C THR A 9 9.84 -3.67 -8.11
N ASP A 10 9.40 -4.93 -8.16
CA ASP A 10 8.07 -5.28 -8.64
C ASP A 10 6.95 -4.67 -7.77
N PHE A 11 7.18 -4.55 -6.45
CA PHE A 11 6.22 -3.89 -5.56
C PHE A 11 6.01 -2.41 -5.91
N TYR A 12 7.09 -1.65 -6.05
CA TYR A 12 7.00 -0.23 -6.41
C TYR A 12 6.53 -0.03 -7.85
N ASP A 13 6.91 -0.90 -8.78
CA ASP A 13 6.41 -0.87 -10.16
C ASP A 13 4.88 -1.04 -10.20
N CYS A 14 4.34 -1.91 -9.35
CA CYS A 14 2.89 -2.06 -9.22
C CYS A 14 2.23 -0.77 -8.69
N LEU A 15 2.78 -0.16 -7.64
CA LEU A 15 2.26 1.12 -7.11
C LEU A 15 2.30 2.25 -8.16
N ILE A 16 3.36 2.30 -8.97
CA ILE A 16 3.47 3.25 -10.09
C ILE A 16 2.38 2.97 -11.12
N CYS A 17 2.15 1.70 -11.48
CA CYS A 17 1.08 1.33 -12.41
C CYS A 17 -0.29 1.73 -11.89
N VAL A 18 -0.58 1.51 -10.61
CA VAL A 18 -1.84 1.95 -9.97
C VAL A 18 -1.96 3.48 -10.00
N ALA A 19 -0.89 4.21 -9.64
CA ALA A 19 -0.90 5.67 -9.71
C ALA A 19 -1.18 6.19 -11.13
N MET A 20 -0.58 5.55 -12.14
CA MET A 20 -0.83 5.85 -13.55
C MET A 20 -2.24 5.48 -14.01
N ALA A 21 -2.81 4.40 -13.49
CA ALA A 21 -4.19 4.01 -13.73
C ALA A 21 -5.16 5.07 -13.20
N ARG A 22 -4.97 5.53 -11.95
CA ARG A 22 -5.75 6.63 -11.36
C ARG A 22 -5.67 7.92 -12.18
N LYS A 23 -4.47 8.31 -12.60
CA LYS A 23 -4.25 9.57 -13.33
C LYS A 23 -4.81 9.53 -14.76
N SER A 24 -4.59 8.44 -15.47
CA SER A 24 -4.88 8.36 -16.91
C SER A 24 -6.23 7.71 -17.24
N LYS A 25 -6.85 7.00 -16.28
CA LYS A 25 -8.06 6.18 -16.46
C LYS A 25 -7.97 5.16 -17.61
N LYS A 26 -6.75 4.80 -18.02
CA LYS A 26 -6.53 3.81 -19.09
C LYS A 26 -6.46 2.41 -18.49
N GLU A 27 -7.30 1.51 -18.99
CA GLU A 27 -7.41 0.11 -18.56
C GLU A 27 -6.07 -0.64 -18.63
N LYS A 28 -5.21 -0.30 -19.60
CA LYS A 28 -3.87 -0.90 -19.76
C LYS A 28 -3.03 -0.90 -18.47
N TRP A 29 -3.18 0.12 -17.63
CA TRP A 29 -2.40 0.25 -16.39
C TRP A 29 -2.94 -0.64 -15.28
N VAL A 30 -4.25 -0.88 -15.26
CA VAL A 30 -4.88 -1.85 -14.36
C VAL A 30 -4.41 -3.26 -14.70
N THR A 31 -4.40 -3.61 -16.00
CA THR A 31 -3.89 -4.90 -16.47
C THR A 31 -2.41 -5.08 -16.10
N LEU A 32 -1.59 -4.04 -16.26
CA LEU A 32 -0.18 -4.09 -15.89
C LEU A 32 0.00 -4.24 -14.38
N ALA A 33 -0.75 -3.49 -13.56
CA ALA A 33 -0.73 -3.61 -12.10
C ALA A 33 -1.11 -5.03 -11.64
N LYS A 34 -2.15 -5.64 -12.24
CA LYS A 34 -2.53 -7.03 -11.97
C LYS A 34 -1.42 -8.01 -12.30
N SER A 35 -0.79 -7.87 -13.47
CA SER A 35 0.32 -8.73 -13.89
C SER A 35 1.51 -8.62 -12.93
N THR A 36 1.88 -7.39 -12.56
CA THR A 36 2.99 -7.15 -11.62
C THR A 36 2.66 -7.71 -10.23
N ARG A 37 1.43 -7.55 -9.75
CA ARG A 37 1.00 -8.17 -8.48
C ARG A 37 1.11 -9.69 -8.49
N SER A 38 0.74 -10.36 -9.59
CA SER A 38 0.90 -11.81 -9.70
C SER A 38 2.34 -12.24 -9.52
N LYS A 39 3.31 -11.47 -10.05
CA LYS A 39 4.74 -11.72 -9.82
C LYS A 39 5.12 -11.56 -8.35
N VAL A 40 4.67 -10.47 -7.70
CA VAL A 40 4.92 -10.25 -6.26
C VAL A 40 4.35 -11.40 -5.42
N LYS A 41 3.17 -11.90 -5.77
CA LYS A 41 2.54 -13.06 -5.10
C LYS A 41 3.35 -14.34 -5.31
N GLU A 42 3.76 -14.60 -6.55
CA GLU A 42 4.60 -15.75 -6.88
C GLU A 42 5.93 -15.72 -6.09
N PHE A 43 6.59 -14.57 -6.03
CA PHE A 43 7.78 -14.39 -5.19
C PHE A 43 7.51 -14.61 -3.71
N ALA A 44 6.37 -14.16 -3.19
CA ALA A 44 5.97 -14.40 -1.81
C ALA A 44 5.76 -15.91 -1.51
N THR A 45 5.39 -16.71 -2.50
CA THR A 45 5.26 -18.17 -2.33
C THR A 45 6.59 -18.92 -2.37
N PHE A 46 7.63 -18.36 -3.00
CA PHE A 46 8.95 -19.00 -3.14
C PHE A 46 9.95 -18.62 -2.05
N GLY A 47 9.83 -17.42 -1.47
CA GLY A 47 10.66 -17.02 -0.35
C GLY A 47 9.94 -17.30 0.97
N GLU A 48 10.64 -17.82 1.97
CA GLU A 48 10.20 -17.84 3.39
C GLU A 48 9.96 -16.43 3.99
N ASN A 49 9.85 -15.40 3.13
CA ASN A 49 9.62 -14.03 3.49
C ASN A 49 8.13 -13.74 3.46
N ASN A 50 7.59 -13.56 4.66
CA ASN A 50 6.28 -13.06 5.00
C ASN A 50 5.98 -11.70 4.31
N CYS A 51 5.63 -11.74 3.02
CA CYS A 51 5.33 -10.60 2.16
C CYS A 51 3.81 -10.43 1.92
N ASP A 52 2.99 -11.11 2.72
CA ASP A 52 1.53 -11.12 2.56
C ASP A 52 0.93 -9.72 2.66
N HIS A 53 1.47 -8.89 3.56
CA HIS A 53 1.05 -7.49 3.72
C HIS A 53 1.25 -6.66 2.45
N LYS A 54 2.34 -6.90 1.70
CA LYS A 54 2.58 -6.22 0.41
C LYS A 54 1.60 -6.69 -0.65
N CYS A 55 1.34 -8.00 -0.73
CA CYS A 55 0.36 -8.55 -1.65
C CYS A 55 -1.07 -8.03 -1.39
N LEU A 56 -1.44 -7.90 -0.12
CA LEU A 56 -2.72 -7.35 0.33
C LEU A 56 -2.83 -5.86 0.01
N LEU A 57 -1.78 -5.08 0.26
CA LEU A 57 -1.76 -3.66 -0.08
C LEU A 57 -1.91 -3.43 -1.59
N LEU A 58 -1.18 -4.18 -2.41
CA LEU A 58 -1.33 -4.10 -3.87
C LEU A 58 -2.73 -4.50 -4.34
N GLN A 59 -3.36 -5.48 -3.67
CA GLN A 59 -4.75 -5.86 -3.96
C GLN A 59 -5.71 -4.72 -3.65
N ALA A 60 -5.56 -4.06 -2.50
CA ALA A 60 -6.38 -2.94 -2.08
C ALA A 60 -6.33 -1.79 -3.09
N GLU A 61 -5.11 -1.44 -3.52
CA GLU A 61 -4.84 -0.40 -4.50
C GLU A 61 -5.47 -0.70 -5.87
N ILE A 62 -5.42 -1.95 -6.33
CA ILE A 62 -6.05 -2.37 -7.59
C ILE A 62 -7.58 -2.31 -7.47
N LEU A 63 -8.17 -2.83 -6.39
CA LEU A 63 -9.62 -2.84 -6.18
C LEU A 63 -10.20 -1.42 -6.13
N ASP A 64 -9.51 -0.50 -5.47
CA ASP A 64 -9.86 0.92 -5.44
C ASP A 64 -9.94 1.50 -6.86
N VAL A 65 -8.94 1.25 -7.71
CA VAL A 65 -8.94 1.72 -9.11
C VAL A 65 -10.05 1.08 -9.93
N GLU A 66 -10.45 -0.15 -9.60
CA GLU A 66 -11.55 -0.88 -10.25
C GLU A 66 -12.93 -0.48 -9.74
N GLY A 67 -13.01 0.41 -8.75
CA GLY A 67 -14.27 0.88 -8.16
C GLY A 67 -14.88 -0.08 -7.13
N ASN A 68 -14.14 -1.10 -6.70
CA ASN A 68 -14.57 -2.03 -5.66
C ASN A 68 -14.08 -1.57 -4.28
N ALA A 69 -14.69 -0.49 -3.79
CA ALA A 69 -14.26 0.18 -2.55
C ALA A 69 -14.45 -0.69 -1.29
N GLU A 70 -15.47 -1.53 -1.24
CA GLU A 70 -15.76 -2.40 -0.08
C GLU A 70 -14.64 -3.43 0.10
N ASP A 71 -14.30 -4.18 -0.95
CA ASP A 71 -13.21 -5.15 -0.90
C ASP A 71 -11.84 -4.46 -0.73
N ALA A 72 -11.65 -3.27 -1.32
CA ALA A 72 -10.45 -2.49 -1.15
C ALA A 72 -10.22 -2.13 0.33
N SER A 73 -11.26 -1.67 1.03
CA SER A 73 -11.19 -1.31 2.45
C SER A 73 -10.75 -2.49 3.31
N SER A 74 -11.36 -3.67 3.09
CA SER A 74 -10.99 -4.92 3.78
C SER A 74 -9.54 -5.32 3.52
N CYS A 75 -9.05 -5.12 2.30
CA CYS A 75 -7.66 -5.40 1.95
C CYS A 75 -6.67 -4.44 2.61
N TYR A 76 -7.00 -3.15 2.76
CA TYR A 76 -6.15 -2.20 3.50
C TYR A 76 -6.01 -2.61 4.96
N ASP A 77 -7.10 -2.94 5.64
CA ASP A 77 -7.06 -3.38 7.03
C ASP A 77 -6.28 -4.68 7.20
N ALA A 78 -6.47 -5.63 6.29
CA ALA A 78 -5.71 -6.87 6.28
C ALA A 78 -4.21 -6.62 6.07
N ALA A 79 -3.82 -5.71 5.17
CA ALA A 79 -2.43 -5.36 4.91
C ALA A 79 -1.76 -4.74 6.15
N ILE A 80 -2.43 -3.80 6.81
CA ILE A 80 -1.93 -3.14 8.03
C ILE A 80 -1.73 -4.18 9.14
N ASN A 81 -2.73 -5.04 9.38
CA ASN A 81 -2.67 -6.08 10.41
C ASN A 81 -1.58 -7.13 10.12
N ALA A 82 -1.41 -7.50 8.84
CA ALA A 82 -0.37 -8.43 8.44
C ALA A 82 1.02 -7.83 8.65
N ALA A 83 1.24 -6.57 8.30
CA ALA A 83 2.51 -5.88 8.51
C ALA A 83 2.85 -5.77 10.01
N GLU A 84 1.85 -5.47 10.83
CA GLU A 84 1.96 -5.39 12.29
C GLU A 84 2.38 -6.72 12.91
N LYS A 85 1.65 -7.81 12.61
CA LYS A 85 1.97 -9.17 13.10
C LYS A 85 3.35 -9.64 12.70
N SER A 86 3.85 -9.13 11.59
CA SER A 86 5.15 -9.49 11.01
C SER A 86 6.28 -8.58 11.48
N GLY A 87 5.98 -7.52 12.24
CA GLY A 87 6.97 -6.56 12.72
C GLY A 87 7.52 -5.59 11.66
N PHE A 88 6.89 -5.49 10.49
CA PHE A 88 7.31 -4.57 9.42
C PHE A 88 6.71 -3.17 9.61
N VAL A 89 7.22 -2.43 10.59
CA VAL A 89 6.71 -1.08 10.97
C VAL A 89 6.69 -0.13 9.78
N ASN A 90 7.72 -0.15 8.93
CA ASN A 90 7.81 0.69 7.74
C ASN A 90 6.70 0.37 6.72
N ASP A 91 6.38 -0.91 6.51
CA ASP A 91 5.34 -1.31 5.58
C ASP A 91 3.94 -1.08 6.18
N GLN A 92 3.79 -1.21 7.49
CA GLN A 92 2.57 -0.84 8.23
C GLN A 92 2.30 0.66 8.09
N ALA A 93 3.33 1.50 8.19
CA ALA A 93 3.22 2.95 7.99
C ALA A 93 2.75 3.29 6.58
N ILE A 94 3.37 2.68 5.55
CA ILE A 94 2.98 2.85 4.16
C ILE A 94 1.53 2.40 3.96
N ALA A 95 1.15 1.19 4.42
CA ALA A 95 -0.22 0.70 4.27
C ALA A 95 -1.25 1.61 4.96
N SER A 96 -0.90 2.19 6.10
CA SER A 96 -1.75 3.16 6.81
C SER A 96 -1.89 4.48 6.04
N GLU A 97 -0.80 5.03 5.49
CA GLU A 97 -0.86 6.23 4.64
C GLU A 97 -1.75 5.98 3.41
N ARG A 98 -1.59 4.84 2.75
CA ARG A 98 -2.38 4.47 1.57
C ARG A 98 -3.86 4.27 1.89
N ALA A 99 -4.18 3.70 3.06
CA ALA A 99 -5.55 3.62 3.56
C ALA A 99 -6.14 5.02 3.84
N GLY A 100 -5.36 5.91 4.46
CA GLY A 100 -5.72 7.32 4.65
C GLY A 100 -6.09 8.00 3.33
N ASP A 101 -5.23 7.86 2.31
CA ASP A 101 -5.50 8.40 0.98
C ASP A 101 -6.75 7.79 0.34
N PHE A 102 -6.99 6.49 0.55
CA PHE A 102 -8.18 5.81 0.05
C PHE A 102 -9.46 6.39 0.65
N TYR A 103 -9.53 6.49 1.98
CA TYR A 103 -10.70 7.04 2.66
C TYR A 103 -10.91 8.52 2.31
N LEU A 104 -9.83 9.29 2.17
CA LEU A 104 -9.91 10.69 1.75
C LEU A 104 -10.50 10.82 0.35
N ARG A 105 -10.08 9.99 -0.61
CA ARG A 105 -10.64 9.96 -1.98
C ARG A 105 -12.13 9.63 -2.01
N HIS A 106 -12.62 8.86 -1.03
CA HIS A 106 -14.03 8.48 -0.91
C HIS A 106 -14.84 9.41 -0.01
N GLY A 107 -14.25 10.48 0.51
CA GLY A 107 -14.93 11.43 1.40
C GLY A 107 -15.24 10.87 2.79
N ASP A 108 -14.50 9.85 3.23
CA ASP A 108 -14.70 9.19 4.52
C ASP A 108 -13.78 9.78 5.60
N THR A 109 -14.40 10.13 6.74
CA THR A 109 -13.74 10.72 7.92
C THR A 109 -12.70 9.82 8.57
N ARG A 110 -12.76 8.50 8.34
CA ARG A 110 -11.74 7.54 8.80
C ARG A 110 -10.34 7.85 8.29
N SER A 111 -10.22 8.61 7.19
CA SER A 111 -8.93 9.06 6.65
C SER A 111 -8.00 9.67 7.69
N SER A 112 -8.51 10.55 8.55
CA SER A 112 -7.76 11.18 9.66
C SER A 112 -7.08 10.15 10.57
N HIS A 113 -7.83 9.14 11.01
CA HIS A 113 -7.33 8.07 11.87
C HIS A 113 -6.14 7.32 11.25
N TYR A 114 -6.23 6.98 9.95
CA TYR A 114 -5.15 6.26 9.28
C TYR A 114 -3.92 7.15 9.03
N TYR A 115 -4.10 8.44 8.80
CA TYR A 115 -2.98 9.38 8.70
C TYR A 115 -2.26 9.57 10.04
N ASP A 116 -2.99 9.70 11.15
CA ASP A 116 -2.39 9.75 12.48
C ASP A 116 -1.61 8.46 12.78
N LYS A 117 -2.20 7.29 12.50
CA LYS A 117 -1.53 6.00 12.64
C LYS A 117 -0.25 5.93 11.80
N ALA A 118 -0.31 6.36 10.54
CA ALA A 118 0.86 6.40 9.65
C ALA A 118 1.97 7.30 10.19
N ARG A 119 1.62 8.49 10.72
CA ARG A 119 2.57 9.42 11.32
C ARG A 119 3.28 8.79 12.52
N ASP A 120 2.52 8.18 13.43
CA ASP A 120 3.08 7.55 14.63
C ASP A 120 4.02 6.39 14.27
N LEU A 121 3.66 5.58 13.28
CA LEU A 121 4.51 4.51 12.76
C LEU A 121 5.77 5.03 12.05
N TYR A 122 5.67 6.15 11.31
CA TYR A 122 6.84 6.79 10.73
C TYR A 122 7.78 7.36 11.80
N HIS A 123 7.25 7.92 12.88
CA HIS A 123 8.06 8.31 14.05
C HIS A 123 8.74 7.10 14.69
N GLN A 124 7.99 6.02 14.94
CA GLN A 124 8.54 4.79 15.52
C GLN A 124 9.65 4.18 14.65
N TRP A 125 9.50 4.22 13.32
CA TRP A 125 10.53 3.75 12.39
C TRP A 125 11.74 4.70 12.28
N GLY A 126 11.59 5.97 12.67
CA GLY A 126 12.62 7.01 12.58
C GLY A 126 12.59 7.85 11.31
N ALA A 127 11.56 7.72 10.48
CA ALA A 127 11.36 8.50 9.25
C ALA A 127 10.71 9.87 9.53
N LEU A 128 11.36 10.69 10.36
CA LEU A 128 10.82 11.97 10.86
C LEU A 128 10.44 12.95 9.74
N ALA A 129 11.28 13.07 8.70
CA ALA A 129 10.98 13.94 7.56
C ALA A 129 9.70 13.51 6.80
N LYS A 130 9.42 12.21 6.75
CA LYS A 130 8.21 11.67 6.11
C LYS A 130 6.99 11.90 6.98
N ALA A 131 7.10 11.72 8.31
CA ALA A 131 6.05 12.05 9.26
C ALA A 131 5.66 13.54 9.19
N ASP A 132 6.65 14.43 9.18
CA ASP A 132 6.45 15.89 9.05
C ASP A 132 5.80 16.28 7.72
N HIS A 133 6.25 15.65 6.62
CA HIS A 133 5.65 15.89 5.31
C HIS A 133 4.18 15.46 5.30
N LEU A 134 3.89 14.28 5.83
CA LEU A 134 2.53 13.75 5.89
C LEU A 134 1.63 14.72 6.67
N TYR A 135 2.05 15.12 7.87
CA TYR A 135 1.32 16.10 8.71
C TYR A 135 0.99 17.40 7.97
N LYS A 136 1.90 17.93 7.15
CA LYS A 136 1.67 19.17 6.39
C LYS A 136 0.76 18.99 5.19
N SER A 137 0.69 17.78 4.63
CA SER A 137 -0.03 17.47 3.40
C SER A 137 -1.46 16.97 3.61
N THR A 138 -1.79 16.50 4.82
CA THR A 138 -3.09 15.89 5.12
C THR A 138 -4.02 16.91 5.80
N PRO A 139 -5.31 16.96 5.40
CA PRO A 139 -6.28 17.78 6.12
C PRO A 139 -6.48 17.24 7.55
N SER A 140 -6.52 18.16 8.51
CA SER A 140 -6.81 17.91 9.92
C SER A 140 -8.24 17.46 10.16
#